data_AF-A0A917NK52-F1
#
_entry.id   AF-A0A917NK52-F1
#
_cell.length_a   1.000
_cell.length_b   1.000
_cell.length_c   1.000
_cell.angle_alpha   90.00
_cell.angle_beta   90.00
_cell.angle_gamma   90.00
#
_symmetry.space_group_name_H-M   'P 1'
#
loop_
_entity.id
_entity.type
_entity.pdbx_description
1 polymer ?
#
loop_
_entity_poly.entity_id
_entity_poly.type
_entity_poly.pdbx_seq_one_letter_code
_entity_poly.pdbx_strand_id
1 'polypeptide(L)'
;MNQFWVDPEGLSRSGSGYADMQAHVENLRMRFAALVDQYADSFGDDDAGEKFRGNFNAGIDNYLKGMESTSNALGRVSGGLGQNGRDYANARDSSGEVAYQFKAAGQEAGFGQQWQGPGSSDMSGRSERVDPQGDTGFASRVRGNGPESPEKNWTFAEQQGLPSVQRRMAQGVEQGPSAPAD
;
A
#
# COMPACT_ATOMS: atom_id res chain seq x y z
N MET A 1 -15.74 -4.32 25.24
CA MET A 1 -14.81 -5.07 24.37
C MET A 1 -13.73 -4.10 23.94
N ASN A 2 -12.45 -4.41 24.14
CA ASN A 2 -11.34 -3.58 23.66
C ASN A 2 -11.38 -3.60 22.13
N GLN A 3 -11.86 -2.51 21.54
CA GLN A 3 -11.94 -2.35 20.10
C GLN A 3 -10.56 -1.91 19.61
N PHE A 4 -9.77 -2.87 19.13
CA PHE A 4 -8.54 -2.53 18.42
C PHE A 4 -8.91 -1.82 17.11
N TRP A 5 -8.20 -0.75 16.79
CA TRP A 5 -8.41 0.04 15.56
C TRP A 5 -7.95 -0.68 14.29
N VAL A 6 -7.25 -1.82 14.44
CA VAL A 6 -6.70 -2.61 13.35
C VAL A 6 -7.21 -4.05 13.49
N ASP A 7 -7.72 -4.59 12.38
CA ASP A 7 -8.11 -6.00 12.24
C ASP A 7 -6.87 -6.83 11.81
N PRO A 8 -6.25 -7.58 12.74
CA PRO A 8 -5.04 -8.35 12.44
C PRO A 8 -5.30 -9.50 11.46
N GLU A 9 -6.50 -10.10 11.53
CA GLU A 9 -6.92 -11.13 10.58
C GLU A 9 -7.13 -10.55 9.18
N GLY A 10 -7.70 -9.34 9.10
CA GLY A 10 -7.85 -8.57 7.87
C GLY A 10 -6.51 -8.28 7.19
N LEU A 11 -5.53 -7.78 7.96
CA LEU A 11 -4.17 -7.55 7.46
C LEU A 11 -3.51 -8.83 6.94
N SER A 12 -3.63 -9.92 7.71
CA SER A 12 -3.06 -11.21 7.32
C SER A 12 -3.69 -11.73 6.03
N ARG A 13 -5.01 -11.59 5.88
CA ARG A 13 -5.74 -11.98 4.66
C ARG A 13 -5.31 -11.17 3.45
N SER A 14 -5.17 -9.85 3.60
CA SER A 14 -4.64 -8.99 2.54
C SER A 14 -3.21 -9.41 2.16
N GLY A 15 -2.37 -9.71 3.16
CA GLY A 15 -1.02 -10.23 2.94
C GLY A 15 -1.00 -11.50 2.09
N SER A 16 -1.87 -12.47 2.37
CA SER A 16 -2.00 -13.69 1.54
C SER A 16 -2.43 -13.36 0.11
N GLY A 17 -3.36 -12.43 -0.10
CA GLY A 17 -3.76 -12.01 -1.44
C GLY A 17 -2.61 -11.44 -2.27
N TYR A 18 -1.70 -10.69 -1.65
CA TYR A 18 -0.48 -10.21 -2.32
C TYR A 18 0.52 -11.34 -2.60
N ALA A 19 0.61 -12.37 -1.74
CA ALA A 19 1.43 -13.55 -2.00
C ALA A 19 0.91 -14.33 -3.22
N ASP A 20 -0.40 -14.48 -3.34
CA ASP A 20 -1.02 -15.15 -4.49
C ASP A 20 -0.72 -14.39 -5.79
N MET A 21 -0.80 -13.05 -5.77
CA MET A 21 -0.42 -12.23 -6.93
C MET A 21 1.07 -12.36 -7.26
N GLN A 22 1.96 -12.39 -6.25
CA GLN A 22 3.38 -12.63 -6.47
C GLN A 22 3.60 -13.96 -7.19
N ALA A 23 2.99 -15.04 -6.69
CA ALA A 23 3.09 -16.36 -7.30
C ALA A 23 2.56 -16.38 -8.73
N HIS A 24 1.47 -15.66 -9.00
CA HIS A 24 0.90 -15.52 -10.34
C HIS A 24 1.86 -14.80 -11.30
N VAL A 25 2.44 -13.68 -10.89
CA VAL A 25 3.40 -12.92 -11.70
C VAL A 25 4.65 -13.76 -11.98
N GLU A 26 5.17 -14.49 -11.00
CA GLU A 26 6.32 -15.38 -11.21
C GLU A 26 5.99 -16.51 -12.19
N ASN A 27 4.77 -17.07 -12.09
CA ASN A 27 4.33 -18.10 -13.03
C ASN A 27 4.25 -17.57 -14.47
N LEU A 28 3.70 -16.36 -14.65
CA LEU A 28 3.68 -15.70 -15.95
C LEU A 28 5.09 -15.44 -16.48
N ARG A 29 6.01 -15.00 -15.62
CA ARG A 29 7.42 -14.76 -15.99
C ARG A 29 8.08 -16.03 -16.54
N MET A 30 7.91 -17.16 -15.86
CA MET A 30 8.46 -18.44 -16.30
C MET A 30 7.86 -18.92 -17.63
N ARG A 31 6.53 -18.77 -17.82
CA ARG A 31 5.88 -19.12 -19.09
C ARG A 31 6.36 -18.24 -20.24
N PHE A 32 6.53 -16.95 -19.98
CA PHE A 32 6.97 -16.00 -20.99
C PHE A 32 8.42 -16.26 -21.41
N ALA A 33 9.31 -16.55 -20.46
CA ALA A 33 10.68 -16.97 -20.76
C ALA A 33 10.72 -18.22 -21.65
N ALA A 34 9.89 -19.23 -21.37
CA ALA A 34 9.80 -20.44 -22.19
C ALA A 34 9.28 -20.17 -23.62
N LEU A 35 8.36 -19.22 -23.80
CA LEU A 35 7.87 -18.82 -25.12
C LEU A 35 8.94 -18.08 -25.94
N VAL A 36 9.79 -17.32 -25.27
CA VAL A 36 10.90 -16.59 -25.91
C VAL A 36 11.90 -17.57 -26.48
N ASP A 37 12.26 -18.60 -25.73
CA ASP A 37 13.16 -19.66 -26.20
C ASP A 37 12.61 -20.35 -27.44
N GLN A 38 11.29 -20.59 -27.51
CA GLN A 38 10.63 -21.15 -28.70
C GLN A 38 10.66 -20.20 -29.90
N TYR A 39 10.63 -18.89 -29.66
CA TYR A 39 10.61 -17.89 -30.72
C TYR A 39 12.02 -17.55 -31.24
N ALA A 40 13.06 -17.82 -30.46
CA ALA A 40 14.45 -17.54 -30.81
C ALA A 40 14.87 -18.20 -32.14
N ASP A 41 14.38 -19.41 -32.41
CA ASP A 41 14.68 -20.18 -33.63
C ASP A 41 13.92 -19.67 -34.88
N SER A 42 13.02 -18.70 -34.71
CA SER A 42 12.21 -18.14 -35.81
C SER A 42 12.95 -17.08 -36.61
N PHE A 43 14.09 -16.60 -36.10
CA PHE A 43 14.87 -15.54 -36.73
C PHE A 43 15.86 -16.11 -37.74
N GLY A 44 15.99 -15.45 -38.89
CA GLY A 44 17.02 -15.77 -39.86
C GLY A 44 18.42 -15.46 -39.34
N ASP A 45 19.42 -16.16 -39.88
CA ASP A 45 20.83 -15.95 -39.58
C ASP A 45 21.50 -14.86 -40.44
N ASP A 46 20.70 -14.05 -41.15
CA ASP A 46 21.21 -12.90 -41.90
C ASP A 46 21.46 -11.71 -40.97
N ASP A 47 22.29 -10.75 -41.41
CA ASP A 47 22.63 -9.55 -40.61
C ASP A 47 21.40 -8.79 -40.08
N ALA A 48 20.29 -8.84 -40.83
CA ALA A 48 19.01 -8.25 -40.42
C ALA A 48 18.33 -9.07 -39.32
N GLY A 49 18.25 -10.40 -39.48
CA GLY A 49 17.73 -11.33 -38.50
C GLY A 49 18.51 -11.32 -37.20
N GLU A 50 19.85 -11.26 -37.24
CA GLU A 50 20.68 -11.15 -36.04
C GLU A 50 20.42 -9.86 -35.24
N LYS A 51 20.32 -8.71 -35.95
CA LYS A 51 19.98 -7.42 -35.32
C LYS A 51 18.58 -7.44 -34.72
N PHE A 52 17.61 -8.02 -35.44
CA PHE A 52 16.24 -8.14 -34.93
C PHE A 52 16.19 -9.03 -33.69
N ARG A 53 16.83 -10.20 -33.73
CA ARG A 53 16.99 -11.12 -32.59
C ARG A 53 17.61 -10.43 -31.39
N GLY A 54 18.66 -9.64 -31.59
CA GLY A 54 19.29 -8.85 -30.52
C GLY A 54 18.31 -7.84 -29.88
N ASN A 55 17.59 -7.08 -30.68
CA ASN A 55 16.60 -6.11 -30.18
C ASN A 55 15.42 -6.80 -29.48
N PHE A 56 14.96 -7.92 -30.03
CA PHE A 56 13.90 -8.73 -29.44
C PHE A 56 14.33 -9.24 -28.06
N ASN A 57 15.48 -9.91 -27.97
CA ASN A 57 16.01 -10.42 -26.70
C ASN A 57 16.20 -9.32 -25.66
N ALA A 58 16.73 -8.16 -26.05
CA ALA A 58 16.87 -7.03 -25.14
C ALA A 58 15.51 -6.50 -24.63
N GLY A 59 14.50 -6.45 -25.50
CA GLY A 59 13.13 -6.07 -25.12
C GLY A 59 12.50 -7.06 -24.14
N ILE A 60 12.66 -8.36 -24.41
CA ILE A 60 12.20 -9.44 -23.53
C ILE A 60 12.89 -9.39 -22.18
N ASP A 61 14.21 -9.24 -22.14
CA ASP A 61 14.98 -9.16 -20.89
C ASP A 61 14.49 -8.01 -20.01
N ASN A 62 14.24 -6.84 -20.61
CA ASN A 62 13.70 -5.69 -19.90
C ASN A 62 12.30 -5.96 -19.35
N TYR A 63 11.45 -6.63 -20.12
CA TYR A 63 10.11 -7.03 -19.67
C TYR A 63 10.17 -8.02 -18.50
N LEU A 64 10.98 -9.08 -18.62
CA LEU A 64 11.15 -10.10 -17.57
C LEU A 64 11.72 -9.51 -16.27
N LYS A 65 12.67 -8.57 -16.37
CA LYS A 65 13.16 -7.80 -15.21
C LYS A 65 12.07 -6.95 -14.55
N GLY A 66 11.21 -6.33 -15.35
CA GLY A 66 10.05 -5.58 -14.85
C GLY A 66 9.06 -6.47 -14.07
N MET A 67 8.78 -7.67 -14.59
CA MET A 67 7.95 -8.66 -13.90
C MET A 67 8.59 -9.13 -12.59
N GLU A 68 9.89 -9.41 -12.59
CA GLU A 68 10.64 -9.78 -11.38
C GLU A 68 10.60 -8.66 -10.32
N SER A 69 10.81 -7.40 -10.73
CA SER A 69 10.69 -6.25 -9.83
C SER A 69 9.29 -6.13 -9.22
N THR A 70 8.25 -6.38 -10.03
CA THR A 70 6.85 -6.36 -9.58
C THR A 70 6.57 -7.51 -8.59
N SER A 71 7.02 -8.72 -8.89
CA SER A 71 6.95 -9.89 -8.01
C SER A 71 7.61 -9.60 -6.65
N ASN A 72 8.82 -9.03 -6.67
CA ASN A 72 9.54 -8.65 -5.45
C ASN A 72 8.84 -7.54 -4.64
N ALA A 73 8.19 -6.58 -5.30
CA ALA A 73 7.40 -5.56 -4.61
C ALA A 73 6.18 -6.18 -3.92
N LEU A 74 5.45 -7.08 -4.61
CA LEU A 74 4.32 -7.81 -4.05
C LEU A 74 4.74 -8.67 -2.84
N GLY A 75 5.88 -9.36 -2.93
CA GLY A 75 6.41 -10.15 -1.82
C GLY A 75 6.75 -9.31 -0.59
N ARG A 76 7.33 -8.11 -0.78
CA ARG A 76 7.58 -7.17 0.32
C ARG A 76 6.29 -6.69 0.98
N VAL A 77 5.27 -6.35 0.20
CA VAL A 77 3.95 -5.94 0.73
C VAL A 77 3.27 -7.08 1.48
N SER A 78 3.26 -8.28 0.90
CA SER A 78 2.72 -9.48 1.53
C SER A 78 3.39 -9.77 2.87
N GLY A 79 4.73 -9.79 2.89
CA GLY A 79 5.52 -10.03 4.10
C GLY A 79 5.27 -8.97 5.17
N GLY A 80 5.20 -7.69 4.78
CA GLY A 80 4.91 -6.57 5.69
C GLY A 80 3.51 -6.66 6.30
N LEU A 81 2.49 -6.94 5.49
CA LEU A 81 1.11 -7.10 5.98
C LEU A 81 0.95 -8.33 6.88
N GLY A 82 1.57 -9.45 6.51
CA GLY A 82 1.56 -10.66 7.33
C GLY A 82 2.29 -10.47 8.67
N GLN A 83 3.42 -9.75 8.67
CA GLN A 83 4.14 -9.42 9.91
C GLN A 83 3.31 -8.49 10.79
N ASN A 84 2.78 -7.40 10.24
CA ASN A 84 1.95 -6.46 10.99
C ASN A 84 0.71 -7.16 11.56
N GLY A 85 0.06 -8.04 10.80
CA GLY A 85 -1.07 -8.84 11.28
C GLY A 85 -0.71 -9.68 12.51
N ARG A 86 0.44 -10.35 12.50
CA ARG A 86 0.95 -11.10 13.67
C ARG A 86 1.23 -10.19 14.86
N ASP A 87 1.86 -9.04 14.62
CA ASP A 87 2.22 -8.11 15.69
C ASP A 87 0.97 -7.55 16.38
N TYR A 88 -0.06 -7.18 15.61
CA TYR A 88 -1.34 -6.73 16.17
C TYR A 88 -2.09 -7.85 16.90
N ALA A 89 -2.06 -9.09 16.40
CA ALA A 89 -2.66 -10.23 17.10
C ALA A 89 -1.97 -10.48 18.46
N ASN A 90 -0.64 -10.49 18.49
CA ASN A 90 0.13 -10.65 19.72
C ASN A 90 -0.16 -9.53 20.73
N ALA A 91 -0.26 -8.28 20.28
CA ALA A 91 -0.60 -7.14 21.13
C ALA A 91 -2.02 -7.25 21.72
N ARG A 92 -2.98 -7.75 20.92
CA ARG A 92 -4.34 -8.01 21.35
C ARG A 92 -4.40 -9.08 22.44
N ASP A 93 -3.71 -10.20 22.23
CA ASP A 93 -3.69 -11.32 23.18
C ASP A 93 -3.03 -10.92 24.50
N SER A 94 -1.89 -10.22 24.42
CA SER A 94 -1.18 -9.68 25.59
C SER A 94 -2.06 -8.71 26.39
N SER A 95 -2.81 -7.84 25.71
CA SER A 95 -3.74 -6.91 26.36
C SER A 95 -4.91 -7.64 27.04
N GLY A 96 -5.37 -8.73 26.44
CA GLY A 96 -6.41 -9.59 27.01
C GLY A 96 -5.97 -10.28 28.29
N GLU A 97 -4.73 -10.79 28.31
CA GLU A 97 -4.14 -11.42 29.48
C GLU A 97 -3.99 -10.43 30.64
N VAL A 98 -3.45 -9.25 30.37
CA VAL A 98 -3.32 -8.18 31.39
C VAL A 98 -4.69 -7.76 31.92
N ALA A 99 -5.69 -7.58 31.04
CA ALA A 99 -7.04 -7.25 31.46
C ALA A 99 -7.68 -8.35 32.33
N TYR A 100 -7.41 -9.62 32.01
CA TYR A 100 -7.87 -10.76 32.82
C TYR A 100 -7.21 -10.76 34.21
N GLN A 101 -5.89 -10.55 34.28
CA GLN A 101 -5.16 -10.46 35.55
C GLN A 101 -5.66 -9.31 36.42
N PHE A 102 -5.91 -8.13 35.84
CA PHE A 102 -6.50 -7.00 36.56
C PHE A 102 -7.91 -7.31 37.07
N LYS A 103 -8.73 -7.97 36.26
CA LYS A 103 -10.09 -8.37 36.66
C LYS A 103 -10.05 -9.38 37.80
N ALA A 104 -9.16 -10.38 37.73
CA ALA A 104 -8.97 -11.38 38.77
C ALA A 104 -8.48 -10.72 40.07
N ALA A 105 -7.46 -9.87 40.01
CA ALA A 105 -6.94 -9.14 41.17
C ALA A 105 -7.98 -8.21 41.80
N GLY A 106 -8.80 -7.52 41.00
CA GLY A 106 -9.90 -6.69 41.50
C GLY A 106 -11.00 -7.48 42.20
N GLN A 107 -11.25 -8.72 41.77
CA GLN A 107 -12.19 -9.62 42.42
C GLN A 107 -11.64 -10.17 43.75
N GLU A 108 -10.36 -10.54 43.79
CA GLU A 108 -9.69 -11.02 45.02
C GLU A 108 -9.51 -9.91 46.07
N ALA A 109 -9.26 -8.67 45.63
CA ALA A 109 -9.11 -7.51 46.52
C ALA A 109 -10.45 -6.94 47.02
N GLY A 110 -11.60 -7.56 46.69
CA GLY A 110 -12.90 -7.19 47.23
C GLY A 110 -13.53 -5.91 46.64
N PHE A 111 -13.00 -5.37 45.54
CA PHE A 111 -13.57 -4.20 44.85
C PHE A 111 -14.96 -4.46 44.23
N GLY A 112 -15.48 -5.69 44.32
CA GLY A 112 -16.84 -6.07 43.94
C GLY A 112 -17.93 -5.76 44.97
N GLN A 113 -17.60 -5.37 46.20
CA GLN A 113 -18.59 -4.87 47.16
C GLN A 113 -18.56 -3.35 47.22
N GLN A 114 -19.53 -2.75 46.52
CA GLN A 114 -20.24 -1.55 46.94
C GLN A 114 -19.35 -0.37 47.39
N TRP A 115 -18.92 0.44 46.43
CA TRP A 115 -18.76 1.87 46.69
C TRP A 115 -20.14 2.48 46.99
N GLN A 116 -20.63 2.31 48.22
CA GLN A 116 -21.55 3.28 48.82
C GLN A 116 -20.70 4.48 49.21
N GLY A 117 -20.59 5.46 48.31
CA GLY A 117 -20.01 6.74 48.65
C GLY A 117 -20.78 7.35 49.85
N PRO A 118 -20.10 7.99 50.81
CA PRO A 118 -20.78 8.72 51.87
C PRO A 118 -21.42 9.97 51.27
N GLY A 119 -22.70 9.88 50.89
CA GLY A 119 -23.43 11.04 50.39
C GLY A 119 -24.59 10.77 49.43
N SER A 120 -25.45 9.78 49.70
CA SER A 120 -26.80 9.78 49.11
C SER A 120 -27.73 10.63 49.97
N SER A 121 -27.48 11.93 50.00
CA SER A 121 -28.46 12.91 50.47
C SER A 121 -29.09 13.57 49.25
N ASP A 122 -30.23 13.02 48.88
CA ASP A 122 -31.43 13.76 48.53
C ASP A 122 -31.24 14.99 47.62
N MET A 123 -31.34 14.78 46.31
CA MET A 123 -31.58 15.83 45.33
C MET A 123 -32.93 15.57 44.64
N SER A 124 -33.98 15.32 45.42
CA SER A 124 -35.34 15.58 44.96
C SER A 124 -35.61 17.08 45.03
N GLY A 125 -35.61 17.75 43.89
CA GLY A 125 -36.18 19.10 43.76
C GLY A 125 -35.25 20.14 43.18
N ARG A 126 -35.05 20.11 41.86
CA ARG A 126 -34.97 21.36 41.09
C ARG A 126 -35.31 21.12 39.62
N SER A 127 -36.61 21.15 39.32
CA SER A 127 -37.09 21.45 37.98
C SER A 127 -36.85 22.93 37.70
N GLU A 128 -35.80 23.26 36.96
CA GLU A 128 -35.71 24.54 36.26
C GLU A 128 -35.68 24.23 34.77
N ARG A 129 -36.82 24.49 34.12
CA ARG A 129 -36.93 24.60 32.67
C ARG A 129 -36.03 25.73 32.22
N VAL A 130 -35.17 25.45 31.24
CA VAL A 130 -34.57 26.49 30.41
C VAL A 130 -34.83 26.09 28.97
N ASP A 131 -35.75 26.83 28.33
CA ASP A 131 -36.05 26.73 26.91
C ASP A 131 -34.86 27.24 26.07
N PRO A 132 -34.68 26.73 24.83
CA PRO A 132 -33.54 27.08 23.97
C PRO A 132 -33.92 28.21 23.01
N GLN A 133 -33.29 29.38 23.12
CA GLN A 133 -33.30 30.38 22.06
C GLN A 133 -32.20 31.41 22.28
N GLY A 134 -31.37 31.66 21.25
CA GLY A 134 -30.48 32.82 21.24
C GLY A 134 -29.14 32.58 20.58
N ASP A 135 -29.17 32.45 19.26
CA ASP A 135 -28.05 32.67 18.35
C ASP A 135 -27.41 34.05 18.59
N THR A 136 -26.07 34.15 18.64
CA THR A 136 -25.26 35.19 18.00
C THR A 136 -23.77 34.98 18.29
N GLY A 137 -22.98 35.10 17.23
CA GLY A 137 -21.63 34.58 17.15
C GLY A 137 -20.55 35.33 17.92
N PHE A 138 -19.45 34.61 18.13
CA PHE A 138 -18.12 35.19 18.29
C PHE A 138 -17.11 34.37 17.49
N ALA A 139 -16.63 34.96 16.41
CA ALA A 139 -15.44 34.51 15.72
C ALA A 139 -14.21 35.06 16.45
N SER A 140 -13.26 34.20 16.83
CA SER A 140 -11.84 34.56 17.04
C SER A 140 -10.93 33.31 17.07
N ARG A 141 -10.46 32.96 15.87
CA ARG A 141 -9.08 32.56 15.48
C ARG A 141 -8.03 32.38 16.61
N VAL A 142 -7.59 31.13 16.84
CA VAL A 142 -6.21 30.70 17.25
C VAL A 142 -6.06 29.24 16.76
N ARG A 143 -5.45 28.94 15.60
CA ARG A 143 -4.01 28.71 15.32
C ARG A 143 -3.35 27.65 16.23
N GLY A 144 -3.13 26.42 15.72
CA GLY A 144 -2.08 25.53 16.21
C GLY A 144 -2.35 24.02 16.15
N ASN A 145 -1.75 23.37 15.15
CA ASN A 145 -1.26 21.98 15.14
C ASN A 145 -2.27 20.82 15.27
N GLY A 146 -2.89 20.46 14.14
CA GLY A 146 -3.33 19.08 13.89
C GLY A 146 -2.28 18.35 13.03
N PRO A 147 -1.99 17.06 13.26
CA PRO A 147 -1.08 16.29 12.43
C PRO A 147 -1.66 16.12 11.04
N GLU A 148 -0.83 16.44 10.03
CA GLU A 148 -1.17 16.37 8.62
C GLU A 148 -1.53 14.95 8.20
N SER A 149 -2.58 14.85 7.38
CA SER A 149 -2.96 13.65 6.63
C SER A 149 -1.76 13.07 5.85
N PRO A 150 -1.63 11.73 5.78
CA PRO A 150 -0.62 11.08 4.96
C PRO A 150 -1.08 11.02 3.49
N GLU A 151 -1.32 12.18 2.89
CA GLU A 151 -1.59 12.32 1.46
C GLU A 151 -0.57 13.29 0.85
N LYS A 152 0.69 12.85 0.79
CA LYS A 152 1.79 13.39 -0.04
C LYS A 152 3.06 12.62 0.34
N ASN A 153 3.27 11.47 -0.28
CA ASN A 153 4.61 10.86 -0.45
C ASN A 153 4.52 9.65 -1.39
N TRP A 154 4.15 9.91 -2.65
CA TRP A 154 4.46 9.02 -3.77
C TRP A 154 4.90 9.84 -4.98
N THR A 155 5.88 10.72 -4.78
CA THR A 155 6.75 11.23 -5.86
C THR A 155 8.11 10.56 -5.69
N PHE A 156 8.19 9.29 -6.07
CA PHE A 156 9.45 8.55 -6.20
C PHE A 156 9.45 7.67 -7.46
N ALA A 157 8.97 8.23 -8.58
CA ALA A 157 9.05 7.62 -9.91
C ALA A 157 9.79 8.50 -10.92
N GLU A 158 10.59 9.46 -10.45
CA GLU A 158 11.30 10.40 -11.33
C GLU A 158 12.78 10.49 -10.94
N GLN A 159 13.46 9.34 -10.87
CA GLN A 159 14.92 9.35 -10.80
C GLN A 159 15.61 8.04 -11.19
N GLN A 160 15.16 7.30 -12.22
CA GLN A 160 16.06 6.40 -12.95
C GLN A 160 15.73 6.47 -14.44
N GLY A 161 16.73 6.87 -15.23
CA GLY A 161 16.59 7.31 -16.61
C GLY A 161 16.02 6.26 -17.55
N LEU A 162 14.94 6.63 -18.23
CA LEU A 162 14.54 6.03 -19.49
C LEU A 162 15.44 6.59 -20.61
N PRO A 163 16.14 5.76 -21.39
CA PRO A 163 16.85 6.26 -22.56
C PRO A 163 15.86 6.79 -23.60
N SER A 164 16.08 8.03 -23.99
CA SER A 164 15.33 8.80 -24.96
C SER A 164 15.62 8.31 -26.38
N VAL A 165 15.05 7.17 -26.76
CA VAL A 165 15.07 6.67 -28.16
C VAL A 165 13.66 6.71 -28.73
N GLN A 166 13.04 7.89 -28.82
CA GLN A 166 11.82 8.08 -29.61
C GLN A 166 11.50 9.56 -29.92
N ARG A 167 12.52 10.38 -30.20
CA ARG A 167 12.33 11.75 -30.71
C ARG A 167 13.27 12.13 -31.87
N ARG A 168 13.46 11.19 -32.80
CA ARG A 168 14.00 11.46 -34.15
C ARG A 168 13.33 10.54 -35.18
N MET A 169 12.04 10.73 -35.45
CA MET A 169 11.41 10.21 -36.68
C MET A 169 10.24 11.09 -37.17
N ALA A 170 10.12 12.34 -36.69
CA ALA A 170 8.98 13.22 -37.04
C ALA A 170 9.36 14.60 -37.60
N GLN A 171 10.64 14.86 -37.92
CA GLN A 171 11.06 16.08 -38.61
C GLN A 171 12.24 15.76 -39.52
N GLY A 172 12.02 15.81 -40.83
CA GLY A 172 13.06 15.59 -41.83
C GLY A 172 12.63 14.90 -43.12
N VAL A 173 11.42 15.20 -43.63
CA VAL A 173 11.10 14.99 -45.05
C VAL A 173 11.04 16.37 -45.66
N GLU A 174 12.15 16.82 -46.25
CA GLU A 174 12.19 17.78 -47.36
C GLU A 174 13.66 18.06 -47.72
N GLN A 175 14.11 17.48 -48.83
CA GLN A 175 14.98 18.08 -49.87
C GLN A 175 15.52 16.95 -50.77
N GLY A 176 14.97 16.85 -51.97
CA GLY A 176 15.44 15.94 -53.01
C GLY A 176 16.74 16.46 -53.67
N PRO A 177 17.55 15.57 -54.25
CA PRO A 177 18.64 15.99 -55.12
C PRO A 177 18.20 16.10 -56.58
N SER A 178 18.53 17.25 -57.15
CA SER A 178 18.42 17.67 -58.54
C SER A 178 19.12 16.71 -59.51
N ALA A 179 18.55 16.62 -60.71
CA ALA A 179 19.15 15.98 -61.88
C ALA A 179 20.49 16.63 -62.29
N PRO A 180 21.43 15.88 -62.89
CA PRO A 180 22.49 16.46 -63.70
C PRO A 180 22.02 16.62 -65.15
N ALA A 181 22.23 17.82 -65.70
CA ALA A 181 22.26 18.10 -67.12
C ALA A 181 23.69 17.88 -67.64
N ASP A 182 23.82 16.95 -68.59
CA ASP A 182 24.52 17.06 -69.89
C ASP A 182 24.72 15.67 -70.50
#